data_AF-A0A377LWZ8-F1
#
_entry.id   AF-A0A377LWZ8-F1
#
_cell.length_a   1.000
_cell.length_b   1.000
_cell.length_c   1.000
_cell.angle_alpha   90.00
_cell.angle_beta   90.00
_cell.angle_gamma   90.00
#
_symmetry.space_group_name_H-M   'P 1'
#
loop_
_entity.id
_entity.type
_entity.pdbx_description
1 polymer ?
#
loop_
_entity_poly.entity_id
_entity_poly.type
_entity_poly.pdbx_seq_one_letter_code
_entity_poly.pdbx_strand_id
1 'polypeptide(L)'
;MEIYENEHDQVDAIKRFFAENGKALVVGVILGVGALIGWRYWNNHQADSARGASLSYENTVSAIRADQPQTLTAAEKFAADNKNTYGALAALEVAQQYIDKNELDKAAAQLSQGLAAASDDNLKAVINLRLAVSRFSRKKLMKR
;
A
#
# COMPACT_ATOMS: atom_id res chain seq x y z
N MET A 1 25.94 -63.93 4.47
CA MET A 1 25.49 -62.56 4.16
C MET A 1 24.11 -62.44 4.76
N GLU A 2 24.06 -62.11 6.06
CA GLU A 2 22.80 -62.01 6.81
C GLU A 2 22.33 -60.56 6.78
N ILE A 3 21.14 -60.36 6.24
CA ILE A 3 20.46 -59.08 6.05
C ILE A 3 19.30 -59.07 7.03
N TYR A 4 19.56 -58.93 8.33
CA TYR A 4 18.50 -58.75 9.32
C TYR A 4 19.04 -57.96 10.51
N GLU A 5 18.95 -56.62 10.44
CA GLU A 5 19.01 -55.76 11.64
C GLU A 5 18.61 -54.28 11.41
N ASN A 6 18.17 -53.88 10.20
CA ASN A 6 17.99 -52.44 9.92
C ASN A 6 16.57 -51.90 10.18
N GLU A 7 15.57 -52.75 10.41
CA GLU A 7 14.17 -52.31 10.53
C GLU A 7 13.74 -52.00 11.97
N HIS A 8 14.28 -52.70 12.98
CA HIS A 8 13.95 -52.41 14.39
C HIS A 8 14.74 -51.21 14.94
N ASP A 9 16.02 -51.11 14.60
CA ASP A 9 16.89 -50.04 15.10
C ASP A 9 16.49 -48.65 14.61
N GLN A 10 15.92 -48.56 13.41
CA GLN A 10 15.47 -47.29 12.84
C GLN A 10 14.27 -46.72 13.59
N VAL A 11 13.32 -47.58 13.99
CA VAL A 11 12.12 -47.17 14.72
C VAL A 11 12.48 -46.76 16.15
N ASP A 12 13.43 -47.44 16.77
CA ASP A 12 13.92 -47.09 18.11
C ASP A 12 14.77 -45.83 18.11
N ALA A 13 15.56 -45.57 17.06
CA ALA A 13 16.26 -44.30 16.89
C ALA A 13 15.29 -43.12 16.75
N ILE A 14 14.22 -43.28 15.97
CA ILE A 14 13.17 -42.26 15.83
C ILE A 14 12.45 -42.05 17.17
N LYS A 15 12.05 -43.13 17.87
CA LYS A 15 11.42 -43.02 19.19
C LYS A 15 12.31 -42.30 20.20
N ARG A 16 13.60 -42.61 20.25
CA ARG A 16 14.57 -41.91 21.11
C ARG A 16 14.71 -40.45 20.72
N PHE A 17 14.81 -40.15 19.43
CA PHE A 17 14.87 -38.78 18.95
C PHE A 17 13.66 -37.95 19.41
N PHE A 18 12.44 -38.46 19.29
CA PHE A 18 11.23 -37.78 19.77
C PHE A 18 11.14 -37.73 21.29
N ALA A 19 11.60 -38.76 22.01
CA ALA A 19 11.63 -38.76 23.47
C ALA A 19 12.61 -37.73 24.03
N GLU A 20 13.77 -37.58 23.39
CA GLU A 20 14.82 -36.64 23.80
C GLU A 20 14.52 -35.20 23.35
N ASN A 21 13.98 -35.02 22.14
CA ASN A 21 13.81 -33.70 21.50
C ASN A 21 12.35 -33.22 21.45
N GLY A 22 11.39 -33.99 21.98
CA GLY A 22 9.96 -33.69 21.88
C GLY A 22 9.58 -32.30 22.37
N LYS A 23 10.23 -31.81 23.43
CA LYS A 23 10.03 -30.44 23.93
C LYS A 23 10.48 -29.38 22.92
N ALA A 24 11.64 -29.57 22.30
CA ALA A 24 12.17 -28.65 21.30
C ALA A 24 11.33 -28.68 20.00
N LEU A 25 10.84 -29.85 19.60
CA LEU A 25 9.92 -29.98 18.46
C LEU A 25 8.61 -29.24 18.68
N VAL A 26 7.99 -29.38 19.86
CA VAL A 26 6.74 -28.66 20.20
C VAL A 26 6.96 -27.15 20.17
N VAL A 27 8.07 -26.67 20.75
CA VAL A 27 8.42 -25.24 20.71
C VAL A 27 8.65 -24.77 19.27
N GLY A 28 9.37 -25.55 18.46
CA GLY A 28 9.62 -25.24 17.05
C GLY A 28 8.33 -25.15 16.23
N VAL A 29 7.38 -26.06 16.45
CA VAL A 29 6.07 -26.05 15.78
C VAL A 29 5.27 -24.81 16.19
N ILE A 30 5.20 -24.47 17.48
CA ILE A 30 4.47 -23.29 17.96
C ILE A 30 5.07 -22.01 17.37
N LEU A 31 6.41 -21.90 17.36
CA LEU A 31 7.10 -20.75 16.78
C LEU A 31 6.86 -20.67 15.26
N GLY A 32 6.92 -21.79 14.54
CA GLY A 32 6.65 -21.84 13.12
C GLY A 32 5.22 -21.43 12.77
N VAL A 33 4.22 -21.95 13.49
CA VAL A 33 2.82 -21.59 13.28
C VAL A 33 2.57 -20.12 13.65
N GLY A 34 3.13 -19.64 14.76
CA GLY A 34 3.04 -18.23 15.16
C GLY A 34 3.64 -17.29 14.12
N ALA A 35 4.81 -17.61 13.58
CA ALA A 35 5.46 -16.85 12.52
C ALA A 35 4.62 -16.84 11.22
N LEU A 36 4.06 -17.99 10.83
CA LEU A 36 3.19 -18.09 9.66
C LEU A 36 1.89 -17.27 9.81
N ILE A 37 1.24 -17.35 10.97
CA ILE A 37 0.03 -16.58 11.26
C ILE A 37 0.35 -15.08 11.28
N GLY A 38 1.45 -14.68 11.95
CA GLY A 38 1.91 -13.29 11.99
C GLY A 38 2.24 -12.74 10.60
N TRP A 39 2.97 -13.49 9.78
CA TRP A 39 3.28 -13.14 8.40
C TRP A 39 2.00 -13.02 7.57
N ARG A 40 1.09 -13.99 7.69
CA ARG A 40 -0.18 -14.00 6.95
C ARG A 40 -1.07 -12.82 7.36
N TYR A 41 -1.12 -12.47 8.64
CA TYR A 41 -1.87 -11.31 9.13
C TYR A 41 -1.31 -10.01 8.54
N TRP A 42 0.01 -9.82 8.58
CA TRP A 42 0.67 -8.67 7.94
C TRP A 42 0.34 -8.60 6.44
N ASN A 43 0.49 -9.72 5.73
CA ASN A 43 0.27 -9.80 4.29
C ASN A 43 -1.20 -9.58 3.90
N ASN A 44 -2.14 -10.14 4.66
CA ASN A 44 -3.58 -9.92 4.45
C ASN A 44 -3.96 -8.47 4.71
N HIS A 45 -3.38 -7.82 5.73
CA HIS A 45 -3.64 -6.40 5.96
C HIS A 45 -3.20 -5.53 4.77
N GLN A 46 -2.10 -5.91 4.13
CA GLN A 46 -1.61 -5.26 2.90
C GLN A 46 -2.52 -5.55 1.69
N ALA A 47 -2.99 -6.79 1.55
CA ALA A 47 -3.82 -7.24 0.42
C ALA A 47 -5.28 -6.76 0.49
N ASP A 48 -5.87 -6.73 1.69
CA ASP A 48 -7.24 -6.23 1.91
C ASP A 48 -7.28 -4.71 1.85
N SER A 49 -6.22 -4.01 2.29
CA SER A 49 -6.04 -2.58 2.01
C SER A 49 -6.02 -2.30 0.50
N ALA A 50 -5.35 -3.13 -0.29
CA ALA A 50 -5.26 -2.93 -1.73
C ALA A 50 -6.62 -3.07 -2.43
N ARG A 51 -7.44 -4.07 -2.07
CA ARG A 51 -8.81 -4.21 -2.61
C ARG A 51 -9.75 -3.11 -2.14
N GLY A 52 -9.76 -2.81 -0.84
CA GLY A 52 -10.61 -1.75 -0.28
C GLY A 52 -10.29 -0.38 -0.86
N ALA A 53 -9.01 -0.08 -1.03
CA ALA A 53 -8.57 1.17 -1.63
C ALA A 53 -8.84 1.22 -3.15
N SER A 54 -8.81 0.09 -3.87
CA SER A 54 -9.21 0.03 -5.29
C SER A 54 -10.68 0.40 -5.47
N LEU A 55 -11.58 -0.22 -4.69
CA LEU A 55 -13.02 0.03 -4.74
C LEU A 55 -13.35 1.47 -4.34
N SER A 56 -12.68 1.99 -3.31
CA SER A 56 -12.86 3.38 -2.87
C SER A 56 -12.33 4.39 -3.89
N TYR A 57 -11.20 4.09 -4.55
CA TYR A 57 -10.66 4.89 -5.63
C TYR A 57 -11.59 4.92 -6.84
N GLU A 58 -12.12 3.78 -7.28
CA GLU A 58 -13.04 3.71 -8.41
C GLU A 58 -14.31 4.53 -8.15
N ASN A 59 -14.89 4.43 -6.94
CA ASN A 59 -16.04 5.24 -6.54
C ASN A 59 -15.70 6.74 -6.45
N THR A 60 -14.53 7.09 -5.93
CA THR A 60 -14.11 8.48 -5.75
C THR A 60 -13.79 9.15 -7.08
N VAL A 61 -13.04 8.50 -7.97
CA VAL A 61 -12.74 9.02 -9.32
C VAL A 61 -14.00 9.13 -10.17
N SER A 62 -14.91 8.17 -10.07
CA SER A 62 -16.19 8.24 -10.77
C SER A 62 -17.03 9.43 -10.30
N ALA A 63 -17.00 9.75 -9.01
CA ALA A 63 -17.71 10.90 -8.45
C ALA A 63 -17.06 12.26 -8.79
N ILE A 64 -15.72 12.33 -8.89
CA ILE A 64 -15.01 13.57 -9.29
C ILE A 64 -15.27 13.90 -10.76
N ARG A 65 -15.33 12.90 -11.65
CA ARG A 65 -15.63 13.08 -13.08
C ARG A 65 -17.03 13.59 -13.38
N ALA A 66 -17.94 13.54 -12.40
CA ALA A 66 -19.31 14.04 -12.55
C ALA A 66 -19.43 15.57 -12.36
N ASP A 67 -18.32 16.28 -12.19
CA ASP A 67 -18.21 17.75 -12.05
C ASP A 67 -19.08 18.36 -10.94
N GLN A 68 -19.35 17.58 -9.89
CA GLN A 68 -20.14 18.04 -8.76
C GLN A 68 -19.25 18.74 -7.71
N PRO A 69 -19.52 19.99 -7.32
CA PRO A 69 -18.71 20.72 -6.34
C PRO A 69 -18.56 20.01 -4.98
N GLN A 70 -19.58 19.23 -4.58
CA GLN A 70 -19.58 18.45 -3.34
C GLN A 70 -18.56 17.29 -3.34
N THR A 71 -18.09 16.85 -4.52
CA THR A 71 -17.15 15.72 -4.64
C THR A 71 -15.70 16.15 -4.48
N LEU A 72 -15.38 17.43 -4.66
CA LEU A 72 -14.03 17.96 -4.48
C LEU A 72 -13.58 17.87 -3.02
N THR A 73 -14.42 18.29 -2.06
CA THR A 73 -14.10 18.22 -0.63
C THR A 73 -13.99 16.77 -0.13
N ALA A 74 -14.84 15.87 -0.65
CA ALA A 74 -14.74 14.45 -0.34
C ALA A 74 -13.43 13.84 -0.88
N ALA A 75 -13.01 14.25 -2.08
CA ALA A 75 -11.75 13.82 -2.70
C ALA A 75 -10.52 14.39 -1.97
N GLU A 76 -10.57 15.64 -1.50
CA GLU A 76 -9.53 16.23 -0.65
C GLU A 76 -9.36 15.46 0.64
N LYS A 77 -10.48 15.15 1.31
CA LYS A 77 -10.48 14.36 2.53
C LYS A 77 -9.93 12.96 2.28
N PHE A 78 -10.34 12.31 1.21
CA PHE A 78 -9.81 11.00 0.83
C PHE A 78 -8.29 11.04 0.58
N ALA A 79 -7.81 12.06 -0.14
CA ALA A 79 -6.38 12.27 -0.37
C ALA A 79 -5.60 12.55 0.92
N ALA A 80 -6.21 13.17 1.93
CA ALA A 80 -5.59 13.43 3.23
C ALA A 80 -5.56 12.20 4.14
N ASP A 81 -6.66 11.43 4.14
CA ASP A 81 -6.82 10.28 5.02
C ASP A 81 -6.03 9.05 4.50
N ASN A 82 -5.64 9.01 3.22
CA ASN A 82 -4.94 7.88 2.61
C ASN A 82 -3.49 8.21 2.22
N LYS A 83 -2.52 7.67 2.97
CA LYS A 83 -1.07 7.82 2.68
C LYS A 83 -0.53 6.67 1.83
N ASN A 84 -1.15 6.44 0.68
CA ASN A 84 -0.79 5.38 -0.25
C ASN A 84 -0.96 5.85 -1.70
N THR A 85 -0.68 4.97 -2.67
CA THR A 85 -0.84 5.23 -4.11
C THR A 85 -2.21 5.83 -4.46
N TYR A 86 -3.30 5.37 -3.82
CA TYR A 86 -4.65 5.87 -4.11
C TYR A 86 -4.89 7.28 -3.59
N GLY A 87 -4.35 7.62 -2.41
CA GLY A 87 -4.38 9.00 -1.93
C GLY A 87 -3.55 9.94 -2.79
N ALA A 88 -2.41 9.47 -3.30
CA ALA A 88 -1.59 10.23 -4.25
C ALA A 88 -2.31 10.45 -5.61
N LEU A 89 -3.04 9.46 -6.11
CA LEU A 89 -3.86 9.59 -7.32
C LEU A 89 -5.08 10.52 -7.11
N ALA A 90 -5.74 10.44 -5.95
CA ALA A 90 -6.82 11.36 -5.61
C ALA A 90 -6.31 12.81 -5.50
N ALA A 91 -5.14 13.02 -4.90
CA ALA A 91 -4.50 14.33 -4.85
C ALA A 91 -4.19 14.90 -6.25
N LEU A 92 -3.83 14.05 -7.21
CA LEU A 92 -3.61 14.43 -8.60
C LEU A 92 -4.90 14.89 -9.30
N GLU A 93 -6.02 14.22 -9.03
CA GLU A 93 -7.33 14.56 -9.60
C GLU A 93 -7.86 15.88 -9.02
N VAL A 94 -7.77 16.05 -7.69
CA VAL A 94 -8.12 17.30 -7.01
C VAL A 94 -7.26 18.46 -7.50
N ALA A 95 -5.95 18.22 -7.69
CA ALA A 95 -5.07 19.23 -8.24
C ALA A 95 -5.45 19.66 -9.66
N GLN A 96 -5.92 18.73 -10.50
CA GLN A 96 -6.41 19.05 -11.84
C GLN A 96 -7.62 19.98 -11.78
N GLN A 97 -8.59 19.67 -10.92
CA GLN A 97 -9.76 20.53 -10.67
C GLN A 97 -9.38 21.95 -10.25
N TYR A 98 -8.35 22.08 -9.40
CA TYR A 98 -7.83 23.38 -9.02
C TYR A 98 -7.09 24.10 -10.16
N ILE A 99 -6.38 23.39 -11.03
CA ILE A 99 -5.77 23.96 -12.23
C ILE A 99 -6.85 24.48 -13.18
N ASP A 100 -7.93 23.73 -13.38
CA ASP A 100 -9.03 24.11 -14.27
C ASP A 100 -9.76 25.37 -13.76
N LYS A 101 -9.84 25.53 -12.42
CA LYS A 101 -10.35 26.74 -11.75
C LYS A 101 -9.32 27.87 -11.62
N ASN A 102 -8.13 27.71 -12.20
CA ASN A 102 -7.01 28.65 -12.12
C ASN A 102 -6.50 28.92 -10.68
N GLU A 103 -6.82 28.04 -9.73
CA GLU A 103 -6.40 28.09 -8.32
C GLU A 103 -5.05 27.37 -8.13
N LEU A 104 -4.01 27.88 -8.80
CA LEU A 104 -2.70 27.23 -8.90
C LEU A 104 -1.95 27.06 -7.57
N ASP A 105 -2.33 27.83 -6.54
CA ASP A 105 -1.83 27.66 -5.17
C ASP A 105 -2.36 26.40 -4.51
N LYS A 106 -3.67 26.18 -4.58
CA LYS A 106 -4.32 24.98 -4.05
C LYS A 106 -3.90 23.74 -4.81
N ALA A 107 -3.77 23.83 -6.14
CA ALA A 107 -3.24 22.74 -6.95
C ALA A 107 -1.82 22.31 -6.51
N ALA A 108 -0.93 23.28 -6.27
CA ALA A 108 0.43 22.97 -5.86
C ALA A 108 0.49 22.36 -4.44
N ALA A 109 -0.35 22.85 -3.51
CA ALA A 109 -0.47 22.26 -2.18
C ALA A 109 -0.90 20.79 -2.26
N GLN A 110 -1.91 20.51 -3.10
CA GLN A 110 -2.44 19.16 -3.23
C GLN A 110 -1.48 18.19 -3.92
N LEU A 111 -0.77 18.64 -4.95
CA LEU A 111 0.29 17.85 -5.55
C LEU A 111 1.44 17.57 -4.57
N SER A 112 1.79 18.54 -3.71
CA SER A 112 2.81 18.33 -2.68
C SER A 112 2.38 17.31 -1.64
N GLN A 113 1.09 17.30 -1.26
CA GLN A 113 0.52 16.29 -0.39
C GLN A 113 0.54 14.91 -1.05
N GLY A 114 0.13 14.81 -2.32
CA GLY A 114 0.19 13.58 -3.10
C GLY A 114 1.60 13.03 -3.23
N LEU A 115 2.61 13.90 -3.37
CA LEU A 115 4.02 13.51 -3.43
C LEU A 115 4.48 12.85 -2.13
N ALA A 116 4.02 13.35 -0.98
CA ALA A 116 4.33 12.77 0.33
C ALA A 116 3.63 11.42 0.57
N ALA A 117 2.48 11.17 -0.09
CA ALA A 117 1.75 9.91 -0.03
C ALA A 117 2.25 8.87 -1.04
N ALA A 118 2.93 9.29 -2.11
CA ALA A 118 3.41 8.41 -3.17
C ALA A 118 4.63 7.58 -2.73
N SER A 119 4.51 6.25 -2.78
CA SER A 119 5.62 5.34 -2.47
C SER A 119 6.45 5.01 -3.72
N ASP A 120 5.82 4.95 -4.89
CA ASP A 120 6.42 4.59 -6.18
C ASP A 120 7.15 5.76 -6.85
N ASP A 121 8.34 5.51 -7.40
CA ASP A 121 9.20 6.54 -7.98
C ASP A 121 8.69 7.08 -9.32
N ASN A 122 7.99 6.26 -10.12
CA ASN A 122 7.33 6.74 -11.34
C ASN A 122 6.19 7.69 -10.99
N LEU A 123 5.41 7.36 -9.96
CA LEU A 123 4.33 8.22 -9.48
C LEU A 123 4.87 9.56 -8.95
N LYS A 124 5.96 9.53 -8.17
CA LYS A 124 6.65 10.76 -7.72
C LYS A 124 7.13 11.60 -8.91
N ALA A 125 7.68 10.97 -9.96
CA ALA A 125 8.13 11.68 -11.16
C ALA A 125 6.97 12.41 -11.86
N VAL A 126 5.81 11.76 -12.01
CA VAL A 126 4.61 12.37 -12.60
C VAL A 126 4.10 13.54 -11.76
N ILE A 127 4.04 13.38 -10.43
CA ILE A 127 3.60 14.45 -9.52
C ILE A 127 4.55 15.65 -9.58
N ASN A 128 5.87 15.40 -9.60
CA ASN A 128 6.88 16.44 -9.73
C ASN A 128 6.79 17.20 -11.06
N LEU A 129 6.51 16.50 -12.17
CA LEU A 129 6.29 17.13 -13.47
C LEU A 129 5.08 18.09 -13.41
N ARG A 130 3.94 17.64 -12.86
CA ARG A 130 2.76 18.49 -12.71
C ARG A 130 2.99 19.67 -11.77
N LEU A 131 3.76 19.49 -10.70
CA LEU A 131 4.18 20.58 -9.81
C LEU A 131 4.98 21.65 -10.57
N ALA A 132 5.92 21.23 -11.40
CA ALA A 132 6.73 22.14 -12.20
C ALA A 132 5.86 22.93 -13.18
N VAL A 133 4.93 22.27 -13.87
CA VAL A 133 3.98 22.91 -14.81
C VAL A 133 3.05 23.91 -14.10
N SER A 134 2.51 23.55 -12.93
CA SER A 134 1.65 24.44 -12.13
C SER A 134 2.40 25.69 -11.66
N ARG A 135 3.61 25.52 -11.10
CA ARG A 135 4.47 26.63 -10.66
C ARG A 135 4.88 27.54 -11.83
N PHE A 136 5.18 26.95 -12.99
CA PHE A 136 5.50 27.70 -14.19
C PHE A 136 4.32 28.53 -14.69
N SER A 137 3.13 27.94 -14.73
CA SER A 137 1.88 28.61 -15.14
C SER A 137 1.54 29.79 -14.22
N ARG A 138 1.74 29.63 -12.90
CA ARG A 138 1.55 30.71 -11.92
C ARG A 138 2.49 31.88 -12.16
N LYS A 139 3.77 31.61 -12.40
CA LYS A 139 4.78 32.64 -12.66
C LYS A 139 4.47 33.43 -13.94
N LYS A 140 3.84 32.81 -14.93
CA LYS A 140 3.38 33.47 -16.16
C LYS A 140 2.18 34.39 -15.90
N LEU A 141 1.24 33.99 -15.05
CA LEU A 141 0.09 34.81 -14.65
C LEU A 141 0.49 36.05 -13.85
N MET A 142 1.46 35.94 -12.94
CA MET A 142 1.95 37.07 -12.13
C MET A 142 2.76 38.12 -12.91
N LYS A 143 3.18 37.81 -14.14
CA LYS A 143 3.96 38.70 -15.00
C LYS A 143 3.11 39.47 -16.02
N ARG A 144 1.80 39.23 -16.06
CA ARG A 144 0.84 39.96 -16.88
C ARG A 144 0.13 40.99 -16.02
#